data_AF-A0A061AEG4-F1
#
_entry.id   AF-A0A061AEG4-F1
#
_cell.length_a   1.000
_cell.length_b   1.000
_cell.length_c   1.000
_cell.angle_alpha   90.00
_cell.angle_beta   90.00
_cell.angle_gamma   90.00
#
_symmetry.space_group_name_H-M   'P 1'
#
loop_
_entity.id
_entity.type
_entity.pdbx_description
1 polymer ?
#
loop_
_entity_poly.entity_id
_entity_poly.type
_entity_poly.pdbx_seq_one_letter_code
_entity_poly.pdbx_strand_id
1 'polypeptide(L)'
;MTGFMCSSICYCACCSFYPWRPDPSKQIKFLVDLLSQAAEWEEQTGEKTLKLVSSVCTYSTFPYRHGDNYKQSDFLLDLYSHVKGYETQTGRSFLPALQTVYQLASPAFWSIDLSERKASLLLEVLKLQPEKKPVELKGWSDEESEVRSFLQCLPYISQLSFTPPQDQRRSPEERRKRERTFLLNLCLQAALHERETIQTAIEKVLSLSKVYHNQKCDFLLDLYSHVKDYETQTGRRVLPALQTVYQSAPAVWSIDLSENKASLLLEVLKLQPEKKPVELKGWSDEESEVRSFLQCLPYMSQMR
;
A
#
# COMPACT_ATOMS: atom_id res chain seq x y z
N MET A 1 2.81 -55.53 10.29
CA MET A 1 2.05 -54.64 11.19
C MET A 1 1.74 -53.38 10.40
N THR A 2 0.63 -53.44 9.69
CA THR A 2 0.17 -52.44 8.72
C THR A 2 -1.27 -52.14 9.11
N GLY A 3 -1.54 -50.92 9.53
CA GLY A 3 -2.87 -50.50 9.92
C GLY A 3 -2.79 -49.42 10.98
N PHE A 4 -2.78 -48.15 10.55
CA PHE A 4 -3.38 -47.00 11.25
C PHE A 4 -3.32 -45.68 10.44
N MET A 5 -2.95 -45.68 9.16
CA MET A 5 -3.01 -44.50 8.29
C MET A 5 -3.98 -44.71 7.13
N CYS A 6 -5.30 -44.70 7.38
CA CYS A 6 -6.25 -44.59 6.26
C CYS A 6 -7.64 -44.03 6.64
N SER A 7 -7.77 -43.28 7.74
CA SER A 7 -9.01 -42.55 8.05
C SER A 7 -8.90 -41.03 7.83
N SER A 8 -7.68 -40.47 7.76
CA SER A 8 -7.49 -39.03 7.52
C SER A 8 -7.23 -38.67 6.05
N ILE A 9 -6.95 -39.66 5.19
CA ILE A 9 -6.58 -39.43 3.78
C ILE A 9 -7.82 -39.25 2.87
N CYS A 10 -9.02 -39.68 3.32
CA CYS A 10 -10.27 -39.44 2.59
C CYS A 10 -10.75 -37.97 2.62
N TYR A 11 -10.08 -37.07 3.35
CA TYR A 11 -10.33 -35.62 3.25
C TYR A 11 -9.54 -34.94 2.11
N CYS A 12 -8.82 -35.70 1.28
CA CYS A 12 -7.82 -35.16 0.37
C CYS A 12 -8.25 -35.04 -1.11
N ALA A 13 -9.55 -35.07 -1.43
CA ALA A 13 -10.03 -34.87 -2.82
C ALA A 13 -10.98 -33.68 -3.02
N CYS A 14 -11.60 -33.12 -1.98
CA CYS A 14 -12.60 -32.05 -2.13
C CYS A 14 -12.68 -31.20 -0.86
N CYS A 15 -11.85 -30.16 -0.72
CA CYS A 15 -12.17 -29.04 0.15
C CYS A 15 -13.15 -28.08 -0.56
N SER A 16 -14.34 -28.56 -0.94
CA SER A 16 -15.49 -27.66 -1.04
C SER A 16 -15.93 -27.34 0.38
N PHE A 17 -15.26 -26.36 0.99
CA PHE A 17 -15.68 -25.80 2.26
C PHE A 17 -17.09 -25.21 2.09
N TYR A 18 -18.15 -25.87 2.57
CA TYR A 18 -19.39 -25.30 3.18
C TYR A 18 -20.36 -26.45 3.57
N PRO A 19 -21.00 -26.43 4.77
CA PRO A 19 -22.09 -25.49 5.06
C PRO A 19 -22.05 -24.79 6.45
N TRP A 20 -21.02 -24.97 7.27
CA TRP A 20 -20.83 -24.21 8.51
C TRP A 20 -19.43 -23.59 8.46
N ARG A 21 -19.33 -22.25 8.46
CA ARG A 21 -18.06 -21.51 8.34
C ARG A 21 -17.06 -22.04 9.38
N PRO A 22 -16.00 -22.76 8.98
CA PRO A 22 -14.96 -23.09 9.94
C PRO A 22 -14.28 -21.78 10.34
N ASP A 23 -14.02 -21.62 11.63
CA ASP A 23 -13.19 -20.56 12.19
C ASP A 23 -11.86 -20.49 11.41
N PRO A 24 -11.50 -19.34 10.80
CA PRO A 24 -10.26 -19.18 10.03
C PRO A 24 -9.03 -19.67 10.80
N SER A 25 -9.01 -19.44 12.12
CA SER A 25 -7.93 -19.86 13.01
C SER A 25 -7.77 -21.39 13.04
N LYS A 26 -8.88 -22.14 13.02
CA LYS A 26 -8.87 -23.61 12.98
C LYS A 26 -8.34 -24.14 11.65
N GLN A 27 -8.69 -23.47 10.54
CA GLN A 27 -8.19 -23.83 9.22
C GLN A 27 -6.69 -23.56 9.10
N ILE A 28 -6.22 -22.40 9.57
CA ILE A 28 -4.79 -22.06 9.58
C ILE A 28 -4.03 -23.08 10.44
N LYS A 29 -4.52 -23.39 11.65
CA LYS A 29 -3.90 -24.40 12.51
C LYS A 29 -3.78 -25.75 11.81
N PHE A 30 -4.86 -26.24 11.21
CA PHE A 30 -4.85 -27.50 10.48
C PHE A 30 -3.82 -27.50 9.33
N LEU A 31 -3.73 -26.42 8.56
CA LEU A 31 -2.75 -26.30 7.48
C LEU A 31 -1.31 -26.32 8.01
N VAL A 32 -1.02 -25.58 9.10
CA VAL A 32 0.30 -25.58 9.73
C VAL A 32 0.66 -26.96 10.26
N ASP A 33 -0.27 -27.65 10.92
CA ASP A 33 -0.07 -29.02 11.43
C ASP A 33 0.17 -30.02 10.29
N LEU A 34 -0.51 -29.86 9.14
CA LEU A 34 -0.33 -30.68 7.95
C LEU A 34 1.05 -30.46 7.31
N LEU A 35 1.48 -29.20 7.16
CA LEU A 35 2.81 -28.86 6.63
C LEU A 35 3.91 -29.40 7.54
N SER A 36 3.70 -29.34 8.86
CA SER A 36 4.64 -29.87 9.85
C SER A 36 4.82 -31.37 9.71
N GLN A 37 3.73 -32.13 9.60
CA GLN A 37 3.78 -33.58 9.37
C GLN A 37 4.40 -33.93 8.01
N ALA A 38 4.11 -33.16 6.97
CA ALA A 38 4.70 -33.35 5.65
C ALA A 38 6.22 -33.15 5.67
N ALA A 39 6.72 -32.16 6.41
CA ALA A 39 8.15 -31.94 6.57
C ALA A 39 8.84 -33.06 7.37
N GLU A 40 8.20 -33.57 8.43
CA GLU A 40 8.73 -34.72 9.19
C GLU A 40 8.82 -35.98 8.34
N TRP A 41 7.82 -36.20 7.48
CA TRP A 41 7.83 -37.32 6.54
C TRP A 41 8.94 -37.18 5.49
N GLU A 42 9.14 -35.98 4.96
CA GLU A 42 10.20 -35.66 3.98
C GLU A 42 11.60 -35.90 4.58
N GLU A 43 11.81 -35.56 5.85
CA GLU A 43 13.07 -35.83 6.56
C GLU A 43 13.32 -37.33 6.78
N GLN A 44 12.26 -38.12 7.05
CA GLN A 44 12.37 -39.57 7.29
C GLN A 44 12.57 -40.38 6.01
N THR A 45 11.89 -40.00 4.93
CA THR A 45 11.78 -40.81 3.69
C THR A 45 12.58 -40.26 2.53
N GLY A 46 12.95 -38.97 2.57
CA GLY A 46 13.53 -38.25 1.44
C GLY A 46 12.52 -37.88 0.34
N GLU A 47 11.24 -38.21 0.51
CA GLU A 47 10.18 -37.83 -0.43
C GLU A 47 9.83 -36.35 -0.31
N LYS A 48 9.63 -35.65 -1.43
CA LYS A 48 9.32 -34.20 -1.44
C LYS A 48 7.87 -33.87 -1.05
N THR A 49 7.41 -34.42 0.06
CA THR A 49 6.02 -34.39 0.52
C THR A 49 5.56 -32.98 0.84
N LEU A 50 6.42 -32.12 1.40
CA LEU A 50 6.07 -30.72 1.68
C LEU A 50 5.78 -29.94 0.39
N LYS A 51 6.54 -30.22 -0.67
CA LYS A 51 6.32 -29.66 -2.00
C LYS A 51 5.02 -30.16 -2.61
N LEU A 52 4.68 -31.45 -2.43
CA LEU A 52 3.43 -32.02 -2.89
C LEU A 52 2.22 -31.37 -2.21
N VAL A 53 2.23 -31.23 -0.88
CA VAL A 53 1.17 -30.56 -0.12
C VAL A 53 1.02 -29.10 -0.57
N SER A 54 2.14 -28.41 -0.77
CA SER A 54 2.09 -27.01 -1.24
C SER A 54 1.57 -26.90 -2.68
N SER A 55 1.83 -27.90 -3.54
CA SER A 55 1.36 -27.91 -4.92
C SER A 55 -0.15 -28.11 -5.08
N VAL A 56 -0.79 -28.78 -4.11
CA VAL A 56 -2.25 -29.00 -4.14
C VAL A 56 -3.02 -27.78 -3.61
N CYS A 57 -2.35 -26.84 -2.94
CA CYS A 57 -2.92 -25.57 -2.50
C CYS A 57 -2.91 -24.54 -3.64
N THR A 58 -3.84 -24.65 -4.58
CA THR A 58 -3.99 -23.76 -5.74
C THR A 58 -5.13 -22.74 -5.55
N TYR A 59 -5.15 -21.64 -6.32
CA TYR A 59 -6.25 -20.66 -6.30
C TYR A 59 -7.65 -21.29 -6.39
N SER A 60 -7.80 -22.36 -7.19
CA SER A 60 -9.08 -23.02 -7.42
C SER A 60 -9.57 -23.86 -6.23
N THR A 61 -8.66 -24.20 -5.31
CA THR A 61 -8.87 -25.09 -4.16
C THR A 61 -8.68 -24.37 -2.81
N PHE A 62 -8.25 -23.10 -2.85
CA PHE A 62 -7.95 -22.31 -1.66
C PHE A 62 -9.24 -21.78 -0.98
N PRO A 63 -9.26 -21.69 0.38
CA PRO A 63 -10.40 -21.12 1.10
C PRO A 63 -10.81 -19.74 0.56
N TYR A 64 -12.12 -19.48 0.56
CA TYR A 64 -12.71 -18.19 0.17
C TYR A 64 -12.59 -17.81 -1.32
N ARG A 65 -12.32 -18.75 -2.23
CA ARG A 65 -12.30 -18.54 -3.70
C ARG A 65 -13.52 -17.81 -4.28
N HIS A 66 -14.73 -18.13 -3.80
CA HIS A 66 -15.98 -17.51 -4.25
C HIS A 66 -16.49 -16.45 -3.25
N GLY A 67 -15.65 -16.10 -2.27
CA GLY A 67 -15.95 -15.12 -1.24
C GLY A 67 -15.50 -13.72 -1.61
N ASP A 68 -15.76 -12.80 -0.68
CA ASP A 68 -15.24 -11.44 -0.72
C ASP A 68 -13.70 -11.47 -0.72
N ASN A 69 -13.05 -10.90 -1.74
CA ASN A 69 -11.57 -10.92 -1.93
C ASN A 69 -10.80 -10.45 -0.67
N TYR A 70 -11.46 -9.65 0.17
CA TYR A 70 -10.99 -9.24 1.48
C TYR A 70 -10.66 -10.43 2.38
N LYS A 71 -11.56 -11.41 2.49
CA LYS A 71 -11.37 -12.58 3.35
C LYS A 71 -10.23 -13.48 2.90
N GLN A 72 -10.00 -13.55 1.58
CA GLN A 72 -8.88 -14.31 1.04
C GLN A 72 -7.54 -13.65 1.40
N SER A 73 -7.46 -12.31 1.27
CA SER A 73 -6.27 -11.56 1.67
C SER A 73 -6.00 -11.70 3.17
N ASP A 74 -7.03 -11.52 4.01
CA ASP A 74 -6.93 -11.67 5.46
C ASP A 74 -6.42 -13.06 5.84
N PHE A 75 -7.00 -14.12 5.26
CA PHE A 75 -6.58 -15.49 5.51
C PHE A 75 -5.11 -15.74 5.13
N LEU A 76 -4.66 -15.25 3.97
CA LEU A 76 -3.27 -15.44 3.51
C LEU A 76 -2.27 -14.69 4.39
N LEU A 77 -2.63 -13.48 4.82
CA LEU A 77 -1.83 -12.68 5.75
C LEU A 77 -1.74 -13.38 7.12
N ASP A 78 -2.87 -13.87 7.64
CA ASP A 78 -2.93 -14.57 8.94
C ASP A 78 -2.17 -15.90 8.89
N LEU A 79 -2.26 -16.64 7.79
CA LEU A 79 -1.47 -17.85 7.54
C LEU A 79 0.03 -17.53 7.56
N TYR A 80 0.46 -16.46 6.89
CA TYR A 80 1.88 -16.07 6.86
C TYR A 80 2.40 -15.79 8.27
N SER A 81 1.62 -15.02 9.04
CA SER A 81 1.95 -14.66 10.42
C SER A 81 2.11 -15.91 11.31
N HIS A 82 1.19 -16.87 11.20
CA HIS A 82 1.24 -18.11 11.96
C HIS A 82 2.43 -18.99 11.58
N VAL A 83 2.67 -19.17 10.27
CA VAL A 83 3.81 -19.96 9.79
C VAL A 83 5.11 -19.34 10.26
N LYS A 84 5.29 -18.03 10.09
CA LYS A 84 6.51 -17.33 10.52
C LYS A 84 6.73 -17.44 12.04
N GLY A 85 5.66 -17.36 12.82
CA GLY A 85 5.71 -17.61 14.26
C GLY A 85 6.13 -19.05 14.59
N TYR A 86 5.60 -20.04 13.88
CA TYR A 86 5.92 -21.45 14.07
C TYR A 86 7.35 -21.80 13.64
N GLU A 87 7.84 -21.26 12.52
CA GLU A 87 9.25 -21.39 12.09
C GLU A 87 10.19 -20.82 13.16
N THR A 88 9.86 -19.66 13.72
CA THR A 88 10.66 -19.04 14.79
C THR A 88 10.70 -19.90 16.04
N GLN A 89 9.59 -20.58 16.39
CA GLN A 89 9.50 -21.45 17.56
C GLN A 89 10.22 -22.79 17.39
N THR A 90 10.17 -23.37 16.19
CA THR A 90 10.65 -24.74 15.93
C THR A 90 12.00 -24.79 15.24
N GLY A 91 12.48 -23.68 14.66
CA GLY A 91 13.68 -23.63 13.83
C GLY A 91 13.52 -24.29 12.46
N ARG A 92 12.33 -24.79 12.12
CA ARG A 92 12.02 -25.40 10.82
C ARG A 92 11.67 -24.32 9.79
N SER A 93 11.83 -24.63 8.51
CA SER A 93 11.58 -23.71 7.39
C SER A 93 10.49 -24.26 6.47
N PHE A 94 9.32 -23.63 6.46
CA PHE A 94 8.13 -23.93 5.67
C PHE A 94 7.84 -22.88 4.59
N LEU A 95 8.28 -21.64 4.76
CA LEU A 95 8.05 -20.54 3.82
C LEU A 95 8.53 -20.84 2.38
N PRO A 96 9.68 -21.50 2.15
CA PRO A 96 10.08 -21.87 0.80
C PRO A 96 9.08 -22.78 0.08
N ALA A 97 8.42 -23.69 0.80
CA ALA A 97 7.38 -24.53 0.22
C ALA A 97 6.08 -23.76 -0.01
N LEU A 98 5.72 -22.90 0.94
CA LEU A 98 4.52 -22.06 0.85
C LEU A 98 4.64 -20.92 -0.16
N GLN A 99 5.83 -20.57 -0.62
CA GLN A 99 6.02 -19.59 -1.69
C GLN A 99 5.15 -19.94 -2.90
N THR A 100 5.04 -21.22 -3.27
CA THR A 100 4.15 -21.67 -4.35
C THR A 100 2.69 -21.36 -4.06
N VAL A 101 2.23 -21.46 -2.81
CA VAL A 101 0.85 -21.10 -2.41
C VAL A 101 0.62 -19.60 -2.59
N TYR A 102 1.54 -18.76 -2.13
CA TYR A 102 1.43 -17.30 -2.31
C TYR A 102 1.48 -16.88 -3.76
N GLN A 103 2.19 -17.62 -4.62
CA GLN A 103 2.27 -17.35 -6.06
C GLN A 103 1.05 -17.84 -6.84
N LEU A 104 0.58 -19.06 -6.55
CA LEU A 104 -0.53 -19.69 -7.29
C LEU A 104 -1.90 -19.29 -6.77
N ALA A 105 -2.03 -18.99 -5.48
CA ALA A 105 -3.29 -18.61 -4.84
C ALA A 105 -3.40 -17.10 -4.55
N SER A 106 -2.53 -16.28 -5.15
CA SER A 106 -2.60 -14.82 -5.00
C SER A 106 -3.99 -14.32 -5.43
N PRO A 107 -4.62 -13.45 -4.63
CA PRO A 107 -5.84 -12.77 -5.06
C PRO A 107 -5.54 -11.81 -6.22
N ALA A 108 -6.58 -11.40 -6.94
CA ALA A 108 -6.46 -10.42 -8.03
C ALA A 108 -5.96 -9.05 -7.55
N PHE A 109 -6.29 -8.70 -6.30
CA PHE A 109 -5.76 -7.56 -5.55
C PHE A 109 -5.64 -7.95 -4.09
N TRP A 110 -4.70 -7.35 -3.37
CA TRP A 110 -4.57 -7.53 -1.93
C TRP A 110 -5.40 -6.50 -1.18
N SER A 111 -6.07 -6.92 -0.12
CA SER A 111 -6.70 -6.02 0.85
C SER A 111 -6.02 -6.18 2.18
N ILE A 112 -5.75 -5.06 2.85
CA ILE A 112 -5.28 -5.07 4.24
C ILE A 112 -6.04 -4.02 5.04
N ASP A 113 -6.47 -4.42 6.24
CA ASP A 113 -6.89 -3.50 7.28
C ASP A 113 -5.71 -3.18 8.19
N LEU A 114 -5.20 -1.94 8.11
CA LEU A 114 -4.05 -1.50 8.90
C LEU A 114 -4.39 -1.28 10.39
N SER A 115 -5.68 -1.19 10.74
CA SER A 115 -6.12 -1.18 12.14
C SER A 115 -6.04 -2.56 12.80
N GLU A 116 -6.08 -3.63 11.99
CA GLU A 116 -6.00 -5.01 12.48
C GLU A 116 -4.62 -5.64 12.27
N ARG A 117 -3.90 -5.25 11.21
CA ARG A 117 -2.66 -5.91 10.76
C ARG A 117 -1.58 -4.91 10.42
N LYS A 118 -0.33 -5.30 10.66
CA LYS A 118 0.83 -4.45 10.37
C LYS A 118 1.15 -4.45 8.86
N ALA A 119 1.48 -3.28 8.31
CA ALA A 119 1.95 -3.16 6.92
C ALA A 119 3.20 -4.01 6.62
N SER A 120 4.06 -4.24 7.61
CA SER A 120 5.24 -5.10 7.48
C SER A 120 4.87 -6.56 7.14
N LEU A 121 3.69 -7.03 7.56
CA LEU A 121 3.19 -8.36 7.19
C LEU A 121 2.86 -8.42 5.70
N LEU A 122 2.17 -7.39 5.19
CA LEU A 122 1.85 -7.27 3.78
C LEU A 122 3.12 -7.20 2.92
N LEU A 123 4.12 -6.41 3.34
CA LEU A 123 5.40 -6.29 2.63
C LEU A 123 6.04 -7.66 2.37
N GLU A 124 6.07 -8.51 3.39
CA GLU A 124 6.67 -9.83 3.32
C GLU A 124 5.94 -10.73 2.33
N VAL A 125 4.60 -10.69 2.34
CA VAL A 125 3.78 -11.44 1.38
C VAL A 125 3.92 -10.89 -0.05
N LEU A 126 4.02 -9.57 -0.22
CA LEU A 126 4.23 -8.94 -1.53
C LEU A 126 5.58 -9.32 -2.16
N LYS A 127 6.64 -9.52 -1.36
CA LYS A 127 7.95 -9.99 -1.86
C LYS A 127 7.90 -11.39 -2.45
N LEU A 128 6.93 -12.21 -2.06
CA LEU A 128 6.76 -13.56 -2.59
C LEU A 128 6.05 -13.58 -3.96
N GLN A 129 5.44 -12.46 -4.36
CA GLN A 129 4.65 -12.37 -5.57
C GLN A 129 5.54 -12.27 -6.82
N PRO A 130 5.19 -12.97 -7.92
CA PRO A 130 5.95 -12.89 -9.17
C PRO A 130 5.71 -11.56 -9.89
N GLU A 131 4.56 -10.92 -9.63
CA GLU A 131 4.13 -9.67 -10.24
C GLU A 131 3.59 -8.71 -9.17
N LYS A 132 3.71 -7.41 -9.44
CA LYS A 132 3.12 -6.38 -8.58
C LYS A 132 1.61 -6.40 -8.69
N LYS A 133 0.92 -6.56 -7.57
CA LYS A 133 -0.54 -6.57 -7.51
C LYS A 133 -1.09 -5.24 -6.98
N PRO A 134 -2.34 -4.87 -7.32
CA PRO A 134 -3.03 -3.77 -6.68
C PRO A 134 -3.21 -4.04 -5.18
N VAL A 135 -3.14 -2.98 -4.37
CA VAL A 135 -3.42 -3.04 -2.93
C VAL A 135 -4.56 -2.09 -2.59
N GLU A 136 -5.50 -2.59 -1.82
CA GLU A 136 -6.56 -1.83 -1.19
C GLU A 136 -6.30 -1.70 0.32
N LEU A 137 -6.26 -0.45 0.81
CA LEU A 137 -6.11 -0.14 2.21
C LEU A 137 -7.46 0.11 2.89
N LYS A 138 -7.56 -0.38 4.14
CA LYS A 138 -8.65 -0.13 5.09
C LYS A 138 -8.06 0.22 6.46
N GLY A 139 -8.85 0.90 7.28
CA GLY A 139 -8.51 1.19 8.67
C GLY A 139 -7.17 1.92 8.89
N TRP A 140 -6.60 2.53 7.85
CA TRP A 140 -5.31 3.22 7.94
C TRP A 140 -5.39 4.41 8.89
N SER A 141 -4.30 4.71 9.56
CA SER A 141 -4.12 5.87 10.43
C SER A 141 -3.09 6.83 9.83
N ASP A 142 -3.02 8.04 10.39
CA ASP A 142 -1.98 9.03 10.07
C ASP A 142 -0.74 8.89 10.96
N GLU A 143 -0.61 7.77 11.70
CA GLU A 143 0.54 7.53 12.57
C GLU A 143 1.83 7.39 11.74
N GLU A 144 2.87 8.14 12.08
CA GLU A 144 4.14 8.13 11.34
C GLU A 144 4.72 6.71 11.19
N SER A 145 4.59 5.86 12.21
CA SER A 145 5.13 4.50 12.21
C SER A 145 4.39 3.58 11.21
N GLU A 146 3.07 3.71 11.12
CA GLU A 146 2.23 2.95 10.20
C GLU A 146 2.48 3.39 8.76
N VAL A 147 2.47 4.71 8.50
CA VAL A 147 2.76 5.29 7.18
C VAL A 147 4.15 4.90 6.70
N ARG A 148 5.16 4.99 7.58
CA ARG A 148 6.54 4.56 7.27
C ARG A 148 6.62 3.07 6.96
N SER A 149 5.90 2.24 7.72
CA SER A 149 5.86 0.79 7.46
C SER A 149 5.22 0.49 6.11
N PHE A 150 4.17 1.22 5.74
CA PHE A 150 3.51 1.06 4.43
C PHE A 150 4.35 1.59 3.26
N LEU A 151 5.14 2.64 3.47
CA LEU A 151 6.06 3.18 2.43
C LEU A 151 6.93 2.10 1.80
N GLN A 152 7.39 1.14 2.60
CA GLN A 152 8.23 0.03 2.15
C GLN A 152 7.50 -0.92 1.18
N CYS A 153 6.16 -0.93 1.15
CA CYS A 153 5.36 -1.72 0.23
C CYS A 153 5.32 -1.12 -1.18
N LEU A 154 5.54 0.20 -1.35
CA LEU A 154 5.36 0.90 -2.63
C LEU A 154 6.12 0.29 -3.82
N PRO A 155 7.38 -0.20 -3.67
CA PRO A 155 8.10 -0.84 -4.76
C PRO A 155 7.43 -2.12 -5.29
N TYR A 156 6.58 -2.77 -4.50
CA TYR A 156 6.01 -4.10 -4.76
C TYR A 156 4.54 -4.07 -5.21
N ILE A 157 3.92 -2.88 -5.29
CA ILE A 157 2.51 -2.73 -5.67
C ILE A 157 2.37 -2.06 -7.03
N SER A 158 1.27 -2.36 -7.74
CA SER A 158 1.01 -1.78 -9.07
C SER A 158 -0.05 -0.69 -9.06
N GLN A 159 -0.94 -0.69 -8.07
CA GLN A 159 -1.95 0.36 -7.84
C GLN A 159 -2.27 0.43 -6.34
N LEU A 160 -2.72 1.60 -5.89
CA LEU A 160 -3.18 1.81 -4.52
C LEU A 160 -4.63 2.33 -4.55
N SER A 161 -5.52 1.63 -3.83
CA SER A 161 -6.90 2.06 -3.58
C SER A 161 -7.20 2.11 -2.09
N PHE A 162 -8.27 2.81 -1.74
CA PHE A 162 -8.67 3.04 -0.36
C PHE A 162 -10.15 2.70 -0.20
N THR A 163 -10.49 1.92 0.83
CA THR A 163 -11.87 1.66 1.21
C THR A 163 -12.20 2.38 2.52
N PRO A 164 -13.14 3.34 2.51
CA PRO A 164 -13.45 4.13 3.70
C PRO A 164 -14.13 3.27 4.77
N PRO A 165 -13.95 3.61 6.06
CA PRO A 165 -14.73 2.99 7.12
C PRO A 165 -16.24 3.29 6.95
N GLN A 166 -17.09 2.42 7.49
CA GLN A 166 -18.52 2.41 7.18
C GLN A 166 -19.27 3.69 7.59
N ASP A 167 -18.80 4.37 8.63
CA ASP A 167 -19.29 5.65 9.14
C ASP A 167 -19.00 6.81 8.17
N GLN A 168 -17.85 6.78 7.50
CA GLN A 168 -17.41 7.81 6.55
C GLN A 168 -17.88 7.57 5.11
N ARG A 169 -18.65 6.51 4.84
CA ARG A 169 -19.25 6.26 3.52
C ARG A 169 -20.19 7.39 3.05
N ARG A 170 -20.64 8.26 3.97
CA ARG A 170 -21.66 9.28 3.68
C ARG A 170 -21.09 10.59 3.11
N SER A 171 -19.79 10.87 3.24
CA SER A 171 -19.15 12.08 2.70
C SER A 171 -18.00 11.73 1.74
N PRO A 172 -18.22 11.83 0.40
CA PRO A 172 -17.15 11.67 -0.58
C PRO A 172 -16.01 12.69 -0.44
N GLU A 173 -16.26 13.83 0.19
CA GLU A 173 -15.27 14.89 0.41
C GLU A 173 -14.33 14.56 1.57
N GLU A 174 -14.87 14.14 2.70
CA GLU A 174 -14.07 13.69 3.85
C GLU A 174 -13.19 12.50 3.48
N ARG A 175 -13.75 11.56 2.70
CA ARG A 175 -12.99 10.44 2.13
C ARG A 175 -11.80 10.93 1.30
N ARG A 176 -12.04 11.81 0.31
CA ARG A 176 -10.98 12.34 -0.54
C ARG A 176 -9.92 13.09 0.28
N LYS A 177 -10.33 13.86 1.28
CA LYS A 177 -9.42 14.55 2.20
C LYS A 177 -8.54 13.58 2.99
N ARG A 178 -9.11 12.50 3.51
CA ARG A 178 -8.38 11.48 4.28
C ARG A 178 -7.40 10.69 3.41
N GLU A 179 -7.83 10.29 2.22
CA GLU A 179 -6.96 9.64 1.23
C GLU A 179 -5.80 10.56 0.85
N ARG A 180 -6.10 11.85 0.58
CA ARG A 180 -5.09 12.86 0.28
C ARG A 180 -4.09 13.02 1.41
N THR A 181 -4.56 13.17 2.64
CA THR A 181 -3.71 13.32 3.83
C THR A 181 -2.76 12.14 3.99
N PHE A 182 -3.24 10.91 3.81
CA PHE A 182 -2.39 9.72 3.87
C PHE A 182 -1.30 9.74 2.80
N LEU A 183 -1.62 10.10 1.54
CA LEU A 183 -0.63 10.21 0.47
C LEU A 183 0.40 11.32 0.73
N LEU A 184 -0.01 12.44 1.32
CA LEU A 184 0.89 13.52 1.74
C LEU A 184 1.83 13.05 2.85
N ASN A 185 1.31 12.35 3.86
CA ASN A 185 2.09 11.73 4.93
C ASN A 185 3.09 10.71 4.38
N LEU A 186 2.72 9.95 3.35
CA LEU A 186 3.60 8.99 2.69
C LEU A 186 4.79 9.68 2.00
N CYS A 187 4.54 10.78 1.28
CA CYS A 187 5.58 11.61 0.67
C CYS A 187 6.48 12.26 1.74
N LEU A 188 5.89 12.73 2.84
CA LEU A 188 6.63 13.28 3.98
C LEU A 188 7.56 12.22 4.61
N GLN A 189 7.07 11.01 4.85
CA GLN A 189 7.91 9.93 5.40
C GLN A 189 9.01 9.51 4.42
N ALA A 190 8.76 9.52 3.12
CA ALA A 190 9.79 9.31 2.11
C ALA A 190 10.88 10.40 2.19
N ALA A 191 10.48 11.66 2.35
CA ALA A 191 11.43 12.77 2.51
C ALA A 191 12.29 12.64 3.78
N LEU A 192 11.71 12.10 4.85
CA LEU A 192 12.39 11.92 6.14
C LEU A 192 13.38 10.75 6.15
N HIS A 193 13.08 9.67 5.44
CA HIS A 193 13.78 8.38 5.60
C HIS A 193 14.45 7.85 4.33
N GLU A 194 14.07 8.33 3.15
CA GLU A 194 14.51 7.82 1.84
C GLU A 194 15.12 8.94 0.97
N ARG A 195 16.14 9.63 1.50
CA ARG A 195 16.72 10.83 0.88
C ARG A 195 17.21 10.64 -0.56
N GLU A 196 17.73 9.47 -0.90
CA GLU A 196 18.28 9.18 -2.23
C GLU A 196 17.20 8.78 -3.25
N THR A 197 16.03 8.30 -2.78
CA THR A 197 14.95 7.76 -3.63
C THR A 197 13.65 8.56 -3.55
N ILE A 198 13.67 9.74 -2.91
CA ILE A 198 12.50 10.58 -2.66
C ILE A 198 11.70 10.89 -3.92
N GLN A 199 12.37 11.24 -5.02
CA GLN A 199 11.71 11.55 -6.28
C GLN A 199 10.99 10.32 -6.83
N THR A 200 11.66 9.17 -6.83
CA THR A 200 11.07 7.90 -7.24
C THR A 200 9.89 7.50 -6.34
N ALA A 201 9.99 7.74 -5.03
CA ALA A 201 8.92 7.46 -4.09
C ALA A 201 7.69 8.34 -4.38
N ILE A 202 7.87 9.65 -4.57
CA ILE A 202 6.77 10.57 -4.86
C ILE A 202 6.15 10.30 -6.23
N GLU A 203 6.96 10.04 -7.25
CA GLU A 203 6.47 9.63 -8.57
C GLU A 203 5.67 8.33 -8.49
N LYS A 204 6.13 7.36 -7.68
CA LYS A 204 5.36 6.15 -7.38
C LYS A 204 4.03 6.48 -6.71
N VAL A 205 4.02 7.27 -5.63
CA VAL A 205 2.79 7.65 -4.92
C VAL A 205 1.78 8.29 -5.89
N LEU A 206 2.24 9.23 -6.71
CA LEU A 206 1.43 9.88 -7.73
C LEU A 206 0.90 8.88 -8.77
N SER A 207 1.76 8.00 -9.29
CA SER A 207 1.37 7.00 -10.31
C SER A 207 0.41 5.93 -9.80
N LEU A 208 0.54 5.55 -8.52
CA LEU A 208 -0.28 4.52 -7.89
C LEU A 208 -1.68 5.04 -7.55
N SER A 209 -1.79 6.35 -7.34
CA SER A 209 -3.05 7.02 -7.07
C SER A 209 -3.80 7.33 -8.38
N LYS A 210 -4.92 6.65 -8.63
CA LYS A 210 -5.77 6.90 -9.82
C LYS A 210 -6.33 8.33 -9.89
N VAL A 211 -6.40 9.02 -8.76
CA VAL A 211 -7.12 10.28 -8.57
C VAL A 211 -6.31 11.49 -9.11
N TYR A 212 -4.98 11.43 -9.13
CA TYR A 212 -4.17 12.65 -9.23
C TYR A 212 -3.40 12.82 -10.54
N HIS A 213 -3.67 12.02 -11.58
CA HIS A 213 -2.91 12.12 -12.82
C HIS A 213 -3.07 13.50 -13.51
N ASN A 214 -4.21 14.17 -13.31
CA ASN A 214 -4.53 15.52 -13.82
C ASN A 214 -4.42 16.64 -12.77
N GLN A 215 -4.08 16.31 -11.52
CA GLN A 215 -4.01 17.23 -10.37
C GLN A 215 -2.62 17.24 -9.72
N LYS A 216 -1.57 16.88 -10.48
CA LYS A 216 -0.20 16.83 -9.97
C LYS A 216 0.23 18.16 -9.34
N CYS A 217 -0.14 19.28 -9.96
CA CYS A 217 0.20 20.61 -9.44
C CYS A 217 -0.47 20.85 -8.08
N ASP A 218 -1.78 20.63 -7.98
CA ASP A 218 -2.52 20.80 -6.73
C ASP A 218 -1.99 19.89 -5.62
N PHE A 219 -1.62 18.65 -5.95
CA PHE A 219 -1.02 17.74 -4.99
C PHE A 219 0.34 18.25 -4.49
N LEU A 220 1.19 18.77 -5.37
CA LEU A 220 2.50 19.31 -4.99
C LEU A 220 2.38 20.58 -4.13
N LEU A 221 1.39 21.43 -4.41
CA LEU A 221 1.08 22.61 -3.59
C LEU A 221 0.61 22.19 -2.18
N ASP A 222 -0.28 21.21 -2.10
CA ASP A 222 -0.73 20.68 -0.81
C ASP A 222 0.40 20.00 -0.05
N LEU A 223 1.30 19.28 -0.74
CA LEU A 223 2.51 18.70 -0.12
C LEU A 223 3.42 19.79 0.44
N TYR A 224 3.56 20.92 -0.26
CA TYR A 224 4.36 22.04 0.23
C TYR A 224 3.78 22.60 1.53
N SER A 225 2.46 22.87 1.54
CA SER A 225 1.76 23.35 2.73
C SER A 225 1.88 22.36 3.89
N HIS A 226 1.59 21.08 3.63
CA HIS A 226 1.62 20.02 4.64
C HIS A 226 3.00 19.86 5.28
N VAL A 227 4.06 19.91 4.47
CA VAL A 227 5.44 19.83 4.97
C VAL A 227 5.79 21.08 5.77
N LYS A 228 5.37 22.26 5.33
CA LYS A 228 5.63 23.52 6.04
C LYS A 228 4.94 23.54 7.42
N ASP A 229 3.71 23.04 7.50
CA ASP A 229 2.99 22.88 8.76
C ASP A 229 3.71 21.89 9.67
N TYR A 230 4.16 20.76 9.12
CA TYR A 230 4.95 19.76 9.85
C TYR A 230 6.28 20.34 10.38
N GLU A 231 7.03 21.09 9.57
CA GLU A 231 8.27 21.73 10.02
C GLU A 231 8.00 22.73 11.14
N THR A 232 6.90 23.48 11.05
CA THR A 232 6.51 24.47 12.05
C THR A 232 6.15 23.81 13.38
N GLN A 233 5.42 22.69 13.33
CA GLN A 233 4.97 21.96 14.53
C GLN A 233 6.10 21.17 15.20
N THR A 234 7.01 20.58 14.42
CA THR A 234 8.03 19.65 14.93
C THR A 234 9.43 20.25 15.02
N GLY A 235 9.69 21.38 14.36
CA GLY A 235 11.01 21.98 14.21
C GLY A 235 11.95 21.22 13.26
N ARG A 236 11.51 20.12 12.63
CA ARG A 236 12.32 19.33 11.70
C ARG A 236 12.38 20.00 10.34
N ARG A 237 13.54 20.01 9.71
CA ARG A 237 13.73 20.49 8.33
C ARG A 237 13.61 19.34 7.34
N VAL A 238 12.60 19.39 6.48
CA VAL A 238 12.24 18.39 5.47
C VAL A 238 12.15 19.00 4.07
N LEU A 239 11.75 20.26 3.95
CA LEU A 239 11.60 20.96 2.68
C LEU A 239 12.88 20.94 1.82
N PRO A 240 14.11 21.07 2.38
CA PRO A 240 15.33 20.94 1.57
C PRO A 240 15.46 19.58 0.86
N ALA A 241 14.95 18.49 1.46
CA ALA A 241 14.97 17.17 0.83
C ALA A 241 13.98 17.08 -0.34
N LEU A 242 12.88 17.83 -0.28
CA LEU A 242 11.87 17.90 -1.36
C LEU A 242 12.22 18.91 -2.45
N GLN A 243 13.28 19.70 -2.29
CA GLN A 243 13.65 20.72 -3.26
C GLN A 243 13.82 20.14 -4.67
N THR A 244 14.49 18.98 -4.78
CA THR A 244 14.68 18.27 -6.06
C THR A 244 13.36 17.89 -6.74
N VAL A 245 12.33 17.58 -5.95
CA VAL A 245 11.01 17.17 -6.44
C VAL A 245 10.30 18.35 -7.10
N TYR A 246 10.35 19.53 -6.47
CA TYR A 246 9.79 20.75 -7.04
C TYR A 246 10.58 21.21 -8.26
N GLN A 247 11.90 21.03 -8.28
CA GLN A 247 12.74 21.46 -9.41
C GLN A 247 12.60 20.57 -10.65
N SER A 248 12.36 19.27 -10.48
CA SER A 248 12.29 18.29 -11.57
C SER A 248 10.97 18.29 -12.34
N ALA A 249 9.86 18.74 -11.75
CA ALA A 249 8.54 18.76 -12.37
C ALA A 249 7.59 19.71 -11.62
N PRO A 250 6.52 20.26 -12.25
CA PRO A 250 6.03 20.04 -13.62
C PRO A 250 6.62 21.00 -14.69
N ALA A 251 6.48 20.62 -15.96
CA ALA A 251 6.88 21.48 -17.09
C ALA A 251 5.97 22.71 -17.27
N VAL A 252 4.68 22.57 -16.91
CA VAL A 252 3.68 23.63 -16.84
C VAL A 252 2.99 23.49 -15.50
N TRP A 253 2.94 24.56 -14.72
CA TRP A 253 2.14 24.60 -13.50
C TRP A 253 0.71 24.93 -13.85
N SER A 254 -0.25 24.12 -13.39
CA SER A 254 -1.67 24.43 -13.47
C SER A 254 -2.14 24.82 -12.08
N ILE A 255 -2.91 25.91 -11.98
CA ILE A 255 -3.52 26.31 -10.71
C ILE A 255 -4.99 26.67 -10.95
N ASP A 256 -5.86 26.19 -10.06
CA ASP A 256 -7.23 26.67 -9.97
C ASP A 256 -7.30 27.81 -8.94
N LEU A 257 -7.57 29.04 -9.40
CA LEU A 257 -7.64 30.20 -8.51
C LEU A 257 -8.83 30.14 -7.55
N SER A 258 -9.88 29.38 -7.87
CA SER A 258 -11.02 29.19 -6.95
C SER A 258 -10.65 28.40 -5.69
N GLU A 259 -9.50 27.70 -5.68
CA GLU A 259 -9.00 26.95 -4.52
C GLU A 259 -8.16 27.80 -3.55
N ASN A 260 -7.93 29.09 -3.83
CA ASN A 260 -7.17 30.02 -2.99
C ASN A 260 -5.73 29.57 -2.67
N LYS A 261 -4.98 29.14 -3.70
CA LYS A 261 -3.63 28.54 -3.58
C LYS A 261 -2.52 29.38 -4.21
N ALA A 262 -2.78 30.60 -4.68
CA ALA A 262 -1.79 31.42 -5.35
C ALA A 262 -0.60 31.77 -4.44
N SER A 263 -0.82 31.95 -3.14
CA SER A 263 0.25 32.16 -2.17
C SER A 263 1.18 30.95 -2.03
N LEU A 264 0.64 29.72 -2.09
CA LEU A 264 1.44 28.49 -2.12
C LEU A 264 2.20 28.36 -3.43
N LEU A 265 1.57 28.69 -4.55
CA LEU A 265 2.21 28.66 -5.86
C LEU A 265 3.41 29.59 -5.92
N LEU A 266 3.28 30.82 -5.41
CA LEU A 266 4.39 31.77 -5.33
C LEU A 266 5.59 31.17 -4.61
N GLU A 267 5.36 30.52 -3.48
CA GLU A 267 6.42 29.91 -2.68
C GLU A 267 7.10 28.76 -3.43
N VAL A 268 6.33 27.92 -4.12
CA VAL A 268 6.88 26.82 -4.92
C VAL A 268 7.60 27.31 -6.17
N LEU A 269 7.13 28.39 -6.81
CA LEU A 269 7.79 29.00 -7.97
C LEU A 269 9.16 29.59 -7.62
N LYS A 270 9.35 30.11 -6.40
CA LYS A 270 10.66 30.58 -5.91
C LYS A 270 11.70 29.45 -5.80
N LEU A 271 11.26 28.19 -5.69
CA LEU A 271 12.16 27.03 -5.62
C LEU A 271 12.68 26.58 -7.00
N GLN A 272 12.07 27.08 -8.07
CA GLN A 272 12.38 26.66 -9.44
C GLN A 272 13.73 27.26 -9.91
N PRO A 273 14.56 26.48 -10.62
CA PRO A 273 15.81 27.00 -11.17
C PRO A 273 15.56 27.96 -12.35
N GLU A 274 14.42 27.80 -13.02
CA GLU A 274 14.02 28.56 -14.21
C GLU A 274 12.54 28.91 -14.13
N LYS A 275 12.16 30.01 -14.80
CA LYS A 275 10.75 30.40 -14.90
C LYS A 275 9.96 29.37 -15.70
N LYS A 276 8.84 28.90 -15.15
CA LYS A 276 7.96 27.93 -15.80
C LYS A 276 6.67 28.59 -16.29
N PRO A 277 6.05 28.07 -17.36
CA PRO A 277 4.73 28.50 -17.78
C PRO A 277 3.67 28.11 -16.73
N VAL A 278 2.65 28.95 -16.58
CA VAL A 278 1.52 28.71 -15.68
C VAL A 278 0.21 28.77 -16.43
N GLU A 279 -0.61 27.74 -16.28
CA GLU A 279 -1.97 27.62 -16.80
C GLU A 279 -2.96 27.95 -15.68
N LEU A 280 -3.87 28.88 -15.96
CA LEU A 280 -4.91 29.28 -15.03
C LEU A 280 -6.21 28.51 -15.31
N LYS A 281 -6.83 28.04 -14.23
CA LYS A 281 -8.17 27.44 -14.23
C LYS A 281 -9.03 28.13 -13.19
N GLY A 282 -10.33 28.08 -13.40
CA GLY A 282 -11.30 28.73 -12.52
C GLY A 282 -11.08 30.23 -12.41
N TRP A 283 -11.83 30.85 -11.51
CA TRP A 283 -11.72 32.27 -11.16
C TRP A 283 -12.02 32.43 -9.67
N SER A 284 -11.36 33.38 -9.03
CA SER A 284 -11.66 33.78 -7.66
C SER A 284 -12.07 35.24 -7.65
N ASP A 285 -13.18 35.53 -6.98
CA ASP A 285 -13.63 36.90 -6.71
C ASP A 285 -12.88 37.52 -5.51
N GLU A 286 -12.02 36.74 -4.84
CA GLU A 286 -11.21 37.23 -3.73
C GLU A 286 -10.03 38.06 -4.24
N GLU A 287 -10.07 39.37 -3.95
CA GLU A 287 -8.98 40.30 -4.29
C GLU A 287 -7.63 39.85 -3.71
N SER A 288 -7.65 39.18 -2.54
CA SER A 288 -6.45 38.67 -1.88
C SER A 288 -5.76 37.57 -2.70
N GLU A 289 -6.54 36.72 -3.37
CA GLU A 289 -6.03 35.64 -4.22
C GLU A 289 -5.46 36.20 -5.52
N VAL A 290 -6.16 37.14 -6.15
CA VAL A 290 -5.66 37.84 -7.35
C VAL A 290 -4.35 38.57 -7.05
N ARG A 291 -4.27 39.27 -5.91
CA ARG A 291 -3.04 39.95 -5.48
C ARG A 291 -1.90 38.95 -5.26
N SER A 292 -2.19 37.80 -4.64
CA SER A 292 -1.20 36.73 -4.43
C SER A 292 -0.72 36.16 -5.76
N PHE A 293 -1.61 35.98 -6.74
CA PHE A 293 -1.24 35.51 -8.07
C PHE A 293 -0.38 36.53 -8.84
N LEU A 294 -0.70 37.83 -8.76
CA LEU A 294 0.11 38.87 -9.39
C LEU A 294 1.58 38.85 -8.90
N GLN A 295 1.82 38.45 -7.66
CA GLN A 295 3.19 38.28 -7.12
C GLN A 295 3.93 37.10 -7.75
N CYS A 296 3.24 36.17 -8.41
CA CYS A 296 3.87 35.06 -9.14
C CYS A 296 4.49 35.52 -10.47
N LEU A 297 4.01 36.61 -11.09
CA LEU A 297 4.42 37.06 -12.43
C LEU A 297 5.94 37.15 -12.65
N PRO A 298 6.76 37.64 -11.70
CA PRO A 298 8.21 37.69 -11.87
C PRO A 298 8.87 36.31 -12.02
N TYR A 299 8.23 35.24 -11.54
CA TYR A 299 8.74 33.87 -11.50
C TYR A 299 8.18 32.97 -12.62
N MET A 300 7.26 33.49 -13.45
CA MET A 300 6.63 32.74 -14.53
C MET A 300 7.23 33.14 -15.88
N SER A 301 7.29 32.21 -16.84
CA SER A 301 7.76 32.50 -18.20
C SER A 301 6.64 32.99 -19.11
N GLN A 302 5.43 32.46 -18.93
CA GLN A 302 4.21 32.85 -19.64
C GLN A 302 2.97 32.36 -18.89
N MET A 303 1.83 32.97 -19.18
CA MET A 303 0.51 32.58 -18.67
C MET A 303 -0.31 31.97 -19.81
N ARG A 304 -1.08 30.91 -19.53
CA ARG A 304 -1.99 30.23 -20.47
C ARG A 304 -3.39 30.14 -19.91
#